data_AF-A0A9P5U6Z8-F1
#
_entry.id   AF-A0A9P5U6Z8-F1
#
_cell.length_a   1.000
_cell.length_b   1.000
_cell.length_c   1.000
_cell.angle_alpha   90.00
_cell.angle_beta   90.00
_cell.angle_gamma   90.00
#
_symmetry.space_group_name_H-M   'P 1'
#
loop_
_entity.id
_entity.type
_entity.pdbx_description
1 polymer ?
#
loop_
_entity_poly.entity_id
_entity_poly.type
_entity_poly.pdbx_seq_one_letter_code
_entity_poly.pdbx_strand_id
1 'polypeptide(L)'
;MSRNAFFRRDSTLLPRLLSLIYNDTTEFYPLRTTAIEEKSVQGNLLNQDNFYIDQMKRDPTDPELSKYAIVTINDQLTNARLQGCTLARVGDINPWERRELWAIGLALFHKLMNYIWGLRIKHYGSIRVPGSLAIKEDEDLWLV
;
A
#
# COMPACT_ATOMS: atom_id res chain seq x y z
N MET A 1 47.83 2.93 16.77
CA MET A 1 46.42 3.34 16.93
C MET A 1 46.14 4.47 15.96
N SER A 2 45.36 4.23 14.91
CA SER A 2 44.88 5.28 13.99
C SER A 2 43.42 4.98 13.65
N ARG A 3 42.53 5.83 14.18
CA ARG A 3 41.12 5.95 13.77
C ARG A 3 41.09 7.00 12.67
N ASN A 4 40.47 6.71 11.53
CA ASN A 4 39.67 7.62 10.69
C ASN A 4 39.49 7.02 9.30
N ALA A 5 38.52 6.12 9.16
CA ALA A 5 37.88 5.84 7.88
C ALA A 5 36.41 6.27 8.02
N PHE A 6 36.11 7.52 7.73
CA PHE A 6 34.75 8.04 7.82
C PHE A 6 34.44 8.94 6.62
N PHE A 7 33.59 8.41 5.73
CA PHE A 7 32.77 9.09 4.72
C PHE A 7 33.40 10.31 3.99
N ARG A 8 34.01 10.08 2.82
CA ARG A 8 34.06 11.11 1.78
C ARG A 8 32.65 11.28 1.21
N ARG A 9 32.00 12.42 1.48
CA ARG A 9 30.84 12.88 0.71
C ARG A 9 31.31 13.22 -0.69
N ASP A 10 31.06 12.35 -1.65
CA ASP A 10 31.18 12.71 -3.06
C ASP A 10 30.01 13.65 -3.41
N SER A 11 30.33 14.93 -3.56
CA SER A 11 29.37 16.00 -3.86
C SER A 11 28.74 15.88 -5.26
N THR A 12 29.19 14.93 -6.08
CA THR A 12 28.64 14.67 -7.43
C THR A 12 27.52 13.64 -7.43
N LEU A 13 27.36 12.85 -6.37
CA LEU A 13 26.30 11.83 -6.27
C LEU A 13 24.93 12.43 -5.97
N LEU A 14 24.87 13.47 -5.14
CA LEU A 14 23.60 14.10 -4.76
C LEU A 14 22.85 14.72 -5.96
N PRO A 15 23.50 15.51 -6.83
CA PRO A 15 22.85 16.08 -8.02
C PRO A 15 22.40 15.02 -9.02
N ARG A 16 23.17 13.92 -9.17
CA ARG A 16 22.81 12.79 -10.04
C ARG A 16 21.58 12.03 -9.52
N LEU A 17 21.54 11.75 -8.22
CA LEU A 17 20.37 11.14 -7.58
C LEU A 17 19.13 12.03 -7.68
N LEU A 18 19.27 13.34 -7.46
CA LEU A 18 18.19 14.30 -7.62
C LEU A 18 17.71 14.37 -9.07
N SER A 19 18.60 14.35 -10.07
CA SER A 19 18.20 14.34 -11.48
C SER A 19 17.52 13.05 -11.93
N LEU A 20 17.84 11.91 -11.31
CA LEU A 20 17.17 10.64 -11.54
C LEU A 20 15.74 10.69 -10.97
N ILE A 21 15.60 11.19 -9.74
CA ILE A 21 14.31 11.30 -9.04
C ILE A 21 13.39 12.34 -9.69
N TYR A 22 13.95 13.39 -10.30
CA TYR A 22 13.16 14.50 -10.86
C TYR A 22 12.59 14.23 -12.27
N ASN A 23 13.14 13.26 -13.00
CA ASN A 23 12.73 12.95 -14.39
C ASN A 23 11.88 11.68 -14.53
N ASP A 24 11.72 10.90 -13.46
CA ASP A 24 10.85 9.72 -13.48
C ASP A 24 9.41 10.14 -13.20
N THR A 25 8.67 10.49 -14.25
CA THR A 25 7.20 10.61 -14.16
C THR A 25 6.63 9.22 -13.90
N THR A 26 6.13 8.98 -12.69
CA THR A 26 5.44 7.73 -12.36
C THR A 26 4.10 7.70 -13.09
N GLU A 27 3.94 6.74 -14.01
CA GLU A 27 2.65 6.47 -14.63
C GLU A 27 1.78 5.63 -13.69
N PHE A 28 0.55 6.09 -13.44
CA PHE A 28 -0.41 5.40 -12.61
C PHE A 28 -1.41 4.65 -13.48
N TYR A 29 -1.56 3.36 -13.21
CA TYR A 29 -2.53 2.48 -13.87
C TYR A 29 -3.58 2.05 -12.85
N PRO A 30 -4.56 2.92 -12.52
CA PRO A 30 -5.57 2.61 -11.52
C PRO A 30 -6.44 1.43 -12.00
N LEU A 31 -6.66 0.47 -11.10
CA LEU A 31 -7.64 -0.59 -11.33
C LEU A 31 -9.05 -0.03 -11.17
N ARG A 32 -10.02 -0.69 -11.81
CA ARG A 32 -11.43 -0.34 -11.69
C ARG A 32 -11.94 -0.71 -10.31
N THR A 33 -12.80 0.14 -9.77
CA THR A 33 -13.54 -0.14 -8.55
C THR A 33 -14.46 -1.33 -8.74
N THR A 34 -14.64 -2.15 -7.70
CA THR A 34 -15.53 -3.30 -7.70
C THR A 34 -16.57 -3.18 -6.57
N ALA A 35 -17.76 -3.74 -6.81
CA ALA A 35 -18.84 -3.79 -5.82
C ALA A 35 -18.76 -5.04 -4.91
N ILE A 36 -17.69 -5.82 -5.03
CA ILE A 36 -17.47 -7.01 -4.20
C ILE A 36 -17.26 -6.57 -2.75
N GLU A 37 -18.06 -7.12 -1.84
CA GLU A 37 -17.94 -6.84 -0.41
C GLU A 37 -16.67 -7.46 0.16
N GLU A 38 -15.80 -6.68 0.80
CA GLU A 38 -14.57 -7.18 1.43
C GLU A 38 -14.77 -7.63 2.89
N LYS A 39 -16.03 -7.68 3.37
CA LYS A 39 -16.32 -7.93 4.79
C LYS A 39 -16.47 -9.43 5.15
N SER A 40 -16.45 -10.32 4.18
CA SER A 40 -16.46 -11.77 4.36
C SER A 40 -15.18 -12.43 3.81
N VAL A 41 -14.90 -13.67 4.24
CA VAL A 41 -13.80 -14.49 3.68
C VAL A 41 -14.04 -14.72 2.19
N GLN A 42 -15.26 -15.12 1.82
CA GLN A 42 -15.63 -15.32 0.42
C GLN A 42 -15.50 -14.03 -0.41
N GLY A 43 -15.94 -12.90 0.16
CA GLY A 43 -15.80 -11.60 -0.47
C GLY A 43 -14.33 -11.24 -0.76
N ASN A 44 -13.43 -11.50 0.19
CA ASN A 44 -11.99 -11.30 -0.03
C ASN A 44 -11.44 -12.21 -1.13
N LEU A 45 -11.84 -13.49 -1.19
CA LEU A 45 -11.43 -14.40 -2.26
C LEU A 45 -11.83 -13.88 -3.64
N LEU A 46 -13.08 -13.45 -3.78
CA LEU A 46 -13.61 -12.90 -5.03
C LEU A 46 -12.92 -11.59 -5.42
N ASN A 47 -12.63 -10.73 -4.44
CA ASN A 47 -11.95 -9.47 -4.67
C ASN A 47 -10.52 -9.67 -5.19
N GLN A 48 -9.80 -10.64 -4.62
CA GLN A 48 -8.46 -11.02 -5.07
C GLN A 48 -8.46 -11.55 -6.51
N ASP A 49 -9.40 -12.44 -6.85
CA ASP A 49 -9.55 -12.95 -8.21
C ASP A 49 -9.93 -11.82 -9.17
N ASN A 50 -10.81 -10.92 -8.75
CA ASN A 50 -11.17 -9.78 -9.58
C ASN A 50 -9.97 -8.90 -9.93
N PHE A 51 -9.12 -8.56 -8.96
CA PHE A 51 -7.96 -7.73 -9.25
C PHE A 51 -6.94 -8.44 -10.15
N TYR A 52 -6.48 -9.62 -9.77
CA TYR A 52 -5.35 -10.25 -10.46
C TYR A 52 -5.77 -11.00 -11.71
N ILE A 53 -6.88 -11.72 -11.68
CA ILE A 53 -7.33 -12.56 -12.79
C ILE A 53 -8.20 -11.73 -13.75
N ASP A 54 -9.24 -11.06 -13.25
CA ASP A 54 -10.17 -10.38 -14.15
C ASP A 54 -9.64 -9.05 -14.69
N GLN A 55 -8.99 -8.24 -13.85
CA GLN A 55 -8.54 -6.90 -14.25
C GLN A 55 -7.12 -6.92 -14.81
N MET A 56 -6.18 -7.53 -14.10
CA MET A 56 -4.78 -7.62 -14.54
C MET A 56 -4.50 -8.77 -15.52
N LYS A 57 -5.50 -9.62 -15.80
CA LYS A 57 -5.41 -10.72 -16.77
C LYS A 57 -4.26 -11.69 -16.48
N ARG A 58 -3.96 -11.92 -15.20
CA ARG A 58 -2.97 -12.91 -14.77
C ARG A 58 -3.59 -14.30 -14.85
N ASP A 59 -2.79 -15.27 -15.25
CA ASP A 59 -3.16 -16.68 -15.23
C ASP A 59 -2.89 -17.23 -13.80
N PRO A 60 -3.87 -17.82 -13.11
CA PRO A 60 -3.68 -18.36 -11.76
C PRO A 60 -2.72 -19.55 -11.72
N THR A 61 -2.46 -20.19 -12.87
CA THR A 61 -1.52 -21.31 -13.01
C THR A 61 -0.12 -20.87 -13.40
N ASP A 62 0.08 -19.59 -13.76
CA ASP A 62 1.38 -19.02 -14.09
C ASP A 62 2.29 -19.01 -12.83
N PRO A 63 3.43 -19.73 -12.85
CA PRO A 63 4.37 -19.73 -11.74
C PRO A 63 4.88 -18.33 -11.39
N GLU A 64 4.95 -17.40 -12.36
CA GLU A 64 5.40 -16.02 -12.11
C GLU A 64 4.39 -15.24 -11.24
N LEU A 65 3.09 -15.59 -11.25
CA LEU A 65 2.11 -14.96 -10.36
C LEU A 65 2.37 -15.29 -8.89
N SER A 66 2.85 -16.50 -8.60
CA SER A 66 3.11 -16.99 -7.23
C SER A 66 4.59 -16.89 -6.82
N LYS A 67 5.43 -16.27 -7.65
CA LYS A 67 6.88 -16.18 -7.42
C LYS A 67 7.26 -15.27 -6.25
N TYR A 68 6.48 -14.22 -6.04
CA TYR A 68 6.74 -13.22 -5.01
C TYR A 68 5.54 -13.09 -4.08
N ALA A 69 5.81 -12.77 -2.83
CA ALA A 69 4.76 -12.46 -1.87
C ALA A 69 4.09 -11.12 -2.22
N ILE A 70 2.77 -11.10 -2.17
CA ILE A 70 1.95 -9.90 -2.30
C ILE A 70 1.76 -9.31 -0.92
N VAL A 71 2.41 -8.18 -0.67
CA VAL A 71 2.30 -7.46 0.60
C VAL A 71 0.94 -6.78 0.66
N THR A 72 0.22 -7.02 1.76
CA THR A 72 -1.08 -6.39 2.03
C THR A 72 -1.00 -5.53 3.29
N ILE A 73 -1.48 -4.30 3.20
CA ILE A 73 -1.50 -3.35 4.32
C ILE A 73 -2.97 -3.02 4.59
N ASN A 74 -3.60 -3.85 5.42
CA ASN A 74 -5.02 -3.72 5.73
C ASN A 74 -5.26 -3.48 7.21
N ASP A 75 -6.49 -3.13 7.54
CA ASP A 75 -6.98 -3.17 8.91
C ASP A 75 -6.95 -4.59 9.51
N GLN A 76 -7.09 -4.69 10.83
CA GLN A 76 -7.00 -5.94 11.56
C GLN A 76 -8.06 -6.98 11.13
N LEU A 77 -9.28 -6.53 10.81
CA LEU A 77 -10.38 -7.41 10.48
C LEU A 77 -10.18 -8.02 9.08
N THR A 78 -9.70 -7.23 8.13
CA THR A 78 -9.31 -7.71 6.80
C THR A 78 -8.15 -8.69 6.88
N ASN A 79 -7.16 -8.44 7.73
CA ASN A 79 -6.07 -9.41 7.94
C ASN A 79 -6.56 -10.75 8.51
N ALA A 80 -7.51 -10.72 9.45
CA ALA A 80 -8.12 -11.95 9.99
C ALA A 80 -8.88 -12.73 8.90
N ARG A 81 -9.56 -12.02 7.97
CA ARG A 81 -10.25 -12.65 6.83
C ARG A 81 -9.27 -13.27 5.85
N LEU A 82 -8.17 -12.60 5.55
CA LEU A 82 -7.12 -13.16 4.69
C LEU A 82 -6.55 -14.45 5.27
N GLN A 83 -6.31 -14.50 6.57
CA GLN A 83 -5.92 -15.76 7.25
C GLN A 83 -7.01 -16.83 7.10
N GLY A 84 -8.29 -16.44 7.23
CA GLY A 84 -9.43 -17.32 6.98
C GLY A 84 -9.45 -17.87 5.55
N CYS A 85 -9.11 -17.05 4.54
CA CYS A 85 -9.01 -17.48 3.14
C CYS A 85 -7.95 -18.58 2.98
N THR A 86 -6.75 -18.37 3.53
CA THR A 86 -5.66 -19.36 3.46
C THR A 86 -6.02 -20.65 4.18
N LEU A 87 -6.60 -20.55 5.38
CA LEU A 87 -7.02 -21.74 6.15
C LEU A 87 -8.12 -22.54 5.45
N ALA A 88 -9.10 -21.86 4.86
CA ALA A 88 -10.19 -22.50 4.13
C ALA A 88 -9.72 -23.27 2.89
N ARG A 89 -8.54 -22.94 2.35
CA ARG A 89 -8.01 -23.45 1.09
C ARG A 89 -6.68 -24.16 1.20
N VAL A 90 -6.26 -24.57 2.40
CA VAL A 90 -4.95 -25.21 2.64
C VAL A 90 -4.72 -26.47 1.78
N GLY A 91 -5.80 -27.15 1.36
CA GLY A 91 -5.74 -28.36 0.55
C GLY A 91 -5.74 -28.15 -0.97
N ASP A 92 -5.79 -26.92 -1.46
CA ASP A 92 -5.93 -26.64 -2.89
C ASP A 92 -4.65 -26.96 -3.67
N ILE A 93 -4.72 -26.89 -5.01
CA ILE A 93 -3.71 -27.50 -5.89
C ILE A 93 -2.46 -26.62 -6.02
N ASN A 94 -2.62 -25.29 -6.10
CA ASN A 94 -1.54 -24.35 -6.37
C ASN A 94 -1.47 -23.21 -5.34
N PRO A 95 -0.35 -22.47 -5.24
CA PRO A 95 -0.17 -21.42 -4.23
C PRO A 95 -1.17 -20.26 -4.35
N TRP A 96 -1.64 -19.96 -5.57
CA TRP A 96 -2.70 -18.96 -5.79
C TRP A 96 -4.01 -19.40 -5.16
N GLU A 97 -4.48 -20.60 -5.47
CA GLU A 97 -5.73 -21.13 -4.92
C GLU A 97 -5.65 -21.24 -3.40
N ARG A 98 -4.53 -21.71 -2.85
CA ARG A 98 -4.30 -21.77 -1.40
C ARG A 98 -4.16 -20.41 -0.72
N ARG A 99 -4.03 -19.33 -1.49
CA ARG A 99 -3.82 -17.97 -0.97
C ARG A 99 -2.57 -17.87 -0.09
N GLU A 100 -1.51 -18.60 -0.43
CA GLU A 100 -0.23 -18.64 0.34
C GLU A 100 0.64 -17.39 0.12
N LEU A 101 0.46 -16.74 -1.03
CA LEU A 101 1.25 -15.59 -1.47
C LEU A 101 0.94 -14.28 -0.75
N TRP A 102 -0.12 -14.21 0.06
CA TRP A 102 -0.51 -12.98 0.76
C TRP A 102 0.31 -12.78 2.04
N ALA A 103 1.24 -11.83 2.01
CA ALA A 103 2.03 -11.43 3.16
C ALA A 103 1.34 -10.28 3.92
N ILE A 104 0.91 -10.55 5.14
CA ILE A 104 0.26 -9.54 5.99
C ILE A 104 1.31 -8.57 6.53
N GLY A 105 1.21 -7.30 6.14
CA GLY A 105 2.01 -6.19 6.65
C GLY A 105 1.61 -5.80 8.07
N LEU A 106 1.94 -6.65 9.05
CA LEU A 106 1.57 -6.44 10.44
C LEU A 106 2.06 -5.08 10.96
N ALA A 107 1.17 -4.37 11.65
CA ALA A 107 1.40 -3.07 12.28
C ALA A 107 1.72 -1.87 11.35
N LEU A 108 1.82 -2.04 10.03
CA LEU A 108 2.03 -0.89 9.12
C LEU A 108 0.83 0.05 9.08
N PHE A 109 -0.38 -0.51 9.03
CA PHE A 109 -1.62 0.27 9.10
C PHE A 109 -1.71 1.08 10.42
N HIS A 110 -1.44 0.42 11.56
CA HIS A 110 -1.45 1.10 12.86
C HIS A 110 -0.34 2.16 12.99
N LYS A 111 0.85 1.90 12.45
CA LYS A 111 1.93 2.90 12.38
C LYS A 111 1.51 4.11 11.55
N LEU A 112 0.89 3.88 10.39
CA LEU A 112 0.39 4.95 9.53
C LEU A 112 -0.70 5.78 10.24
N MET A 113 -1.67 5.12 10.89
CA MET A 113 -2.72 5.79 11.65
C MET A 113 -2.15 6.60 12.81
N ASN A 114 -1.20 6.06 13.57
CA ASN A 114 -0.54 6.77 14.66
C ASN A 114 0.29 7.96 14.14
N TYR A 115 0.95 7.81 12.99
CA TYR A 115 1.68 8.89 12.36
C TYR A 115 0.74 10.02 11.89
N ILE A 116 -0.34 9.68 11.18
CA ILE A 116 -1.37 10.64 10.77
C ILE A 116 -1.97 11.33 12.00
N TRP A 117 -2.24 10.58 13.06
CA TRP A 117 -2.75 11.14 14.32
C TRP A 117 -1.75 12.12 14.97
N GLY A 118 -0.47 11.78 15.02
CA GLY A 118 0.58 12.67 15.51
C GLY A 118 0.74 13.93 14.67
N LEU A 119 0.68 13.80 13.34
CA LEU A 119 0.64 14.95 12.43
C LEU A 119 -0.58 15.82 12.70
N ARG A 120 -1.75 15.22 12.89
CA ARG A 120 -2.97 15.94 13.22
C ARG A 120 -2.82 16.67 14.55
N ILE A 121 -2.33 16.06 15.61
CA ILE A 121 -2.15 16.76 16.89
C ILE A 121 -1.21 17.96 16.76
N LYS A 122 -0.11 17.81 16.01
CA LYS A 122 0.91 18.86 15.88
C LYS A 122 0.51 19.97 14.91
N HIS A 123 -0.23 19.64 13.86
CA HIS A 123 -0.49 20.53 12.72
C HIS A 123 -1.96 20.85 12.51
N TYR A 124 -2.91 20.26 13.25
CA TYR A 124 -4.32 20.63 13.14
C TYR A 124 -4.58 21.87 13.99
N GLY A 125 -4.73 23.02 13.34
CA GLY A 125 -4.96 24.32 13.97
C GLY A 125 -5.71 25.26 13.05
N SER A 126 -5.69 26.57 13.31
CA SER A 126 -6.35 27.52 12.41
C SER A 126 -5.67 27.56 11.04
N ILE A 127 -6.45 27.81 9.99
CA ILE A 127 -5.94 28.08 8.63
C ILE A 127 -4.90 29.20 8.57
N ARG A 128 -4.93 30.11 9.55
CA ARG A 128 -4.01 31.24 9.65
C ARG A 128 -2.61 30.85 10.12
N VAL A 129 -2.42 29.61 10.59
CA VAL A 129 -1.13 29.12 11.08
C VAL A 129 -0.38 28.43 9.94
N PRO A 130 0.83 28.92 9.55
CA PRO A 130 1.64 28.28 8.53
C PRO A 130 1.95 26.82 8.90
N GLY A 131 1.72 25.90 7.95
CA GLY A 131 1.89 24.46 8.18
C GLY A 131 0.73 23.80 8.92
N SER A 132 -0.42 24.47 9.03
CA SER A 132 -1.67 23.86 9.49
C SER A 132 -2.25 22.91 8.45
N LEU A 133 -2.83 21.79 8.91
CA LEU A 133 -3.59 20.83 8.10
C LEU A 133 -5.10 21.13 8.10
N ALA A 134 -5.53 22.32 8.56
CA ALA A 134 -6.92 22.72 8.42
C ALA A 134 -7.30 22.96 6.96
N ILE A 135 -8.47 22.46 6.59
CA ILE A 135 -9.04 22.64 5.26
C ILE A 135 -9.37 24.13 5.11
N LYS A 136 -8.94 24.71 3.98
CA LYS A 136 -9.46 25.99 3.52
C LYS A 136 -10.84 25.71 2.95
N GLU A 137 -11.87 26.07 3.72
CA GLU A 137 -13.22 26.18 3.17
C GLU A 137 -13.17 27.34 2.18
N ASP A 138 -12.95 27.03 0.90
CA ASP A 138 -13.28 27.96 -0.17
C ASP A 138 -14.80 27.85 -0.36
N GLU A 139 -15.54 28.88 0.06
CA GLU A 139 -17.00 28.95 -0.01
C GLU A 139 -17.57 28.85 -1.45
N ASP A 140 -16.71 28.78 -2.46
CA ASP A 140 -17.07 28.76 -3.89
C ASP A 140 -17.28 27.35 -4.49
N LEU A 141 -17.06 26.26 -3.73
CA LEU A 141 -17.13 24.89 -4.27
C LEU A 141 -18.51 24.21 -4.21
N TRP A 142 -19.55 24.89 -3.71
CA TRP A 142 -20.93 24.37 -3.63
C TRP A 142 -21.90 24.95 -4.67
N LEU A 143 -21.40 25.65 -5.69
CA LEU A 143 -22.21 26.17 -6.80
C LEU A 143 -21.91 25.43 -8.12
N VAL A 144 -22.22 24.13 -8.18
CA VAL A 144 -22.46 23.39 -9.44
C VAL A 144 -23.59 22.39 -9.24
#